data_AF-A0A353VCE5-F1
#
_entry.id   AF-A0A353VCE5-F1
#
_cell.length_a   1.000
_cell.length_b   1.000
_cell.length_c   1.000
_cell.angle_alpha   90.00
_cell.angle_beta   90.00
_cell.angle_gamma   90.00
#
_symmetry.space_group_name_H-M   'P 1'
#
loop_
_entity.id
_entity.type
_entity.pdbx_description
1 polymer ?
#
loop_
_entity_poly.entity_id
_entity_poly.type
_entity_poly.pdbx_seq_one_letter_code
_entity_poly.pdbx_strand_id
1 'polypeptide(L)'
;MSFLRSRFFQAVVVLVVSFVVLRWGIRPPAPWSVIQLYMFVVLMAVLIYVSADSDSWRAFVRPIRSTLVDPDRRHVRGAFLVALPLLLGYYAYTQAAARPQAPPELRAVHPAPPASIRFRGKEINISGVDNPL
;
A
#
# COMPACT_ATOMS: atom_id res chain seq x y z
N MET A 1 -36.34 3.31 0.01
CA MET A 1 -35.16 3.90 0.70
C MET A 1 -34.70 2.98 1.84
N SER A 2 -33.97 1.89 1.53
CA SER A 2 -33.59 0.84 2.51
C SER A 2 -32.06 0.64 2.65
N PHE A 3 -31.26 1.23 1.75
CA PHE A 3 -29.81 1.00 1.68
C PHE A 3 -29.05 1.42 2.96
N LEU A 4 -29.53 2.44 3.68
CA LEU A 4 -28.95 2.90 4.94
C LEU A 4 -29.15 1.93 6.12
N ARG A 5 -30.01 0.91 5.98
CA ARG A 5 -30.24 -0.12 7.02
C ARG A 5 -29.25 -1.29 6.91
N SER A 6 -28.55 -1.43 5.78
CA SER A 6 -27.56 -2.49 5.58
C SER A 6 -26.28 -2.20 6.37
N ARG A 7 -25.92 -3.09 7.31
CA ARG A 7 -24.66 -3.00 8.08
C ARG A 7 -23.43 -2.99 7.15
N PHE A 8 -23.49 -3.72 6.03
CA PHE A 8 -22.45 -3.69 5.01
C PHE A 8 -22.27 -2.30 4.40
N PHE A 9 -23.36 -1.66 4.00
CA PHE A 9 -23.29 -0.33 3.40
C PHE A 9 -22.83 0.72 4.41
N GLN A 10 -23.30 0.64 5.66
CA GLN A 10 -22.82 1.49 6.75
C GLN A 10 -21.31 1.35 6.95
N ALA A 11 -20.79 0.11 6.98
CA ALA A 11 -19.35 -0.14 7.09
C ALA A 11 -18.56 0.49 5.93
N VAL A 12 -19.03 0.33 4.69
CA VAL A 12 -18.42 0.96 3.51
C VAL A 12 -18.44 2.49 3.62
N VAL A 13 -19.56 3.08 4.03
CA VAL A 13 -19.67 4.53 4.23
C VAL A 13 -18.69 5.03 5.29
N VAL A 14 -18.59 4.34 6.44
CA VAL A 14 -17.63 4.71 7.50
C VAL A 14 -16.20 4.68 6.97
N LEU A 15 -15.81 3.64 6.21
CA LEU A 15 -14.48 3.55 5.63
C LEU A 15 -14.20 4.67 4.62
N VAL A 16 -15.15 4.95 3.71
CA VAL A 16 -15.01 5.99 2.68
C VAL A 16 -14.93 7.37 3.33
N VAL A 17 -15.82 7.68 4.27
CA VAL A 17 -15.82 8.97 4.97
C VAL A 17 -14.54 9.14 5.78
N SER A 18 -14.09 8.10 6.50
CA SER A 18 -12.84 8.16 7.26
C SER A 18 -11.65 8.43 6.35
N PHE A 19 -11.57 7.74 5.19
CA PHE A 19 -10.53 8.00 4.20
C PHE A 19 -10.55 9.44 3.69
N VAL A 20 -11.73 9.96 3.34
CA VAL A 20 -11.89 11.33 2.84
C VAL A 20 -11.43 12.35 3.89
N VAL A 21 -11.86 12.17 5.13
CA VAL A 21 -11.48 13.04 6.26
C VAL A 21 -9.97 13.01 6.49
N LEU A 22 -9.36 11.82 6.54
CA LEU A 22 -7.91 11.71 6.75
C LEU A 22 -7.10 12.26 5.57
N ARG A 23 -7.58 12.07 4.34
CA ARG A 23 -6.85 12.47 3.13
C ARG A 23 -6.89 13.96 2.84
N TRP A 24 -8.01 14.63 3.15
CA TRP A 24 -8.25 16.04 2.78
C TRP A 24 -8.59 16.96 3.96
N GLY A 25 -8.94 16.42 5.12
CA GLY A 25 -9.28 17.19 6.32
C GLY A 25 -8.06 17.69 7.12
N ILE A 26 -6.87 17.14 6.89
CA ILE A 26 -5.64 17.49 7.62
C ILE A 26 -4.72 18.36 6.75
N ARG A 27 -4.17 19.44 7.31
CA ARG A 27 -3.18 20.32 6.66
C ARG A 27 -1.93 20.49 7.55
N PRO A 28 -0.71 20.32 7.00
CA PRO A 28 -0.39 19.85 5.64
C PRO A 28 -0.85 18.40 5.40
N PRO A 29 -0.94 17.94 4.13
CA PRO A 29 -1.42 16.60 3.83
C PRO A 29 -0.61 15.53 4.55
N ALA A 30 -1.29 14.60 5.22
CA ALA A 30 -0.63 13.51 5.92
C ALA A 30 0.15 12.60 4.95
N PRO A 31 1.33 12.08 5.36
CA PRO A 31 2.07 11.10 4.58
C PRO A 31 1.22 9.86 4.28
N TRP A 32 1.45 9.23 3.12
CA TRP A 32 0.66 8.08 2.68
C TRP A 32 0.70 6.91 3.68
N SER A 33 1.86 6.63 4.27
CA SER A 33 2.05 5.58 5.28
C SER A 33 1.17 5.79 6.51
N VAL A 34 1.00 7.05 6.94
CA VAL A 34 0.17 7.41 8.09
C VAL A 34 -1.31 7.18 7.76
N ILE A 35 -1.77 7.59 6.58
CA ILE A 35 -3.14 7.34 6.13
C ILE A 35 -3.41 5.83 6.08
N GLN A 36 -2.50 5.03 5.55
CA GLN A 36 -2.63 3.56 5.50
C GLN A 36 -2.76 2.95 6.90
N LEU A 37 -1.93 3.39 7.86
CA LEU A 37 -1.97 2.92 9.24
C LEU A 37 -3.34 3.21 9.90
N TYR A 38 -3.80 4.47 9.84
CA TYR A 38 -5.08 4.83 10.44
C TYR A 38 -6.27 4.16 9.75
N MET A 39 -6.23 4.03 8.42
CA MET A 39 -7.27 3.30 7.70
C MET A 39 -7.32 1.82 8.08
N PHE A 40 -6.17 1.19 8.35
CA PHE A 40 -6.12 -0.16 8.88
C PHE A 40 -6.76 -0.25 10.27
N VAL A 41 -6.47 0.71 11.15
CA VAL A 41 -7.10 0.78 12.49
C VAL A 41 -8.62 0.97 12.38
N VAL A 42 -9.10 1.87 11.52
CA VAL A 42 -10.53 2.07 11.28
C VAL A 42 -11.18 0.80 10.74
N LEU A 43 -10.53 0.11 9.80
CA LEU A 43 -11.00 -1.16 9.28
C LEU A 43 -11.15 -2.21 10.39
N MET A 44 -10.15 -2.34 11.27
CA MET A 44 -10.22 -3.24 12.42
C MET A 44 -11.36 -2.87 13.36
N ALA A 45 -11.51 -1.59 13.70
CA ALA A 45 -12.60 -1.13 14.54
C ALA A 45 -13.98 -1.45 13.95
N VAL A 46 -14.17 -1.23 12.64
CA VAL A 46 -15.41 -1.57 11.94
C VAL A 46 -15.67 -3.08 11.95
N LEU A 47 -14.66 -3.90 11.67
CA LEU A 47 -14.82 -5.35 11.69
C LEU A 47 -15.15 -5.87 13.08
N ILE A 48 -14.44 -5.41 14.12
CA ILE A 48 -14.73 -5.74 15.52
C ILE A 48 -16.16 -5.37 15.85
N TYR A 49 -16.57 -4.13 15.58
CA TYR A 49 -17.93 -3.65 15.85
C TYR A 49 -19.01 -4.50 15.18
N VAL A 50 -18.83 -4.81 13.90
CA VAL A 50 -19.82 -5.59 13.13
C VAL A 50 -19.84 -7.06 13.54
N SER A 51 -18.70 -7.61 13.98
CA SER A 51 -18.60 -8.99 14.47
C SER A 51 -19.05 -9.19 15.92
N ALA A 52 -19.23 -8.11 16.69
CA ALA A 52 -19.55 -8.19 18.12
C ALA A 52 -20.92 -8.81 18.41
N ASP A 53 -21.83 -8.79 17.43
CA ASP A 53 -23.18 -9.34 17.53
C ASP A 53 -23.49 -10.23 16.32
N SER A 54 -24.16 -11.36 16.58
CA SER A 54 -24.44 -12.37 15.56
C SER A 54 -25.43 -11.88 14.50
N ASP A 55 -26.40 -11.03 14.87
CA ASP A 55 -27.34 -10.44 13.92
C ASP A 55 -26.64 -9.40 13.04
N SER A 56 -25.78 -8.58 13.63
CA SER A 56 -24.96 -7.59 12.95
C SER A 56 -24.00 -8.24 11.96
N TRP A 57 -23.35 -9.34 12.35
CA TRP A 57 -22.50 -10.13 11.48
C TRP A 57 -23.28 -10.73 10.29
N ARG A 58 -24.44 -11.36 10.56
CA ARG A 58 -25.32 -11.90 9.51
C ARG A 58 -25.74 -10.80 8.53
N ALA A 59 -26.17 -9.65 9.03
CA ALA A 59 -26.59 -8.52 8.22
C ALA A 59 -25.44 -7.95 7.36
N PHE A 60 -24.20 -7.99 7.87
CA PHE A 60 -23.02 -7.56 7.14
C PHE A 60 -22.62 -8.51 6.01
N VAL A 61 -22.63 -9.82 6.27
CA VAL A 61 -22.25 -10.83 5.26
C VAL A 61 -23.36 -11.07 4.22
N ARG A 62 -24.62 -10.82 4.59
CA ARG A 62 -25.80 -11.09 3.75
C ARG A 62 -25.67 -10.58 2.30
N PRO A 63 -25.25 -9.33 2.02
CA PRO A 63 -25.11 -8.85 0.65
C PRO A 63 -24.06 -9.63 -0.16
N ILE A 64 -22.94 -9.99 0.47
CA ILE A 64 -21.86 -10.78 -0.15
C ILE A 64 -22.41 -12.17 -0.52
N ARG A 65 -23.02 -12.86 0.45
CA ARG A 65 -23.59 -14.20 0.24
C ARG A 65 -24.70 -14.18 -0.80
N SER A 66 -25.60 -13.20 -0.77
CA SER A 66 -26.68 -13.08 -1.75
C SER A 66 -26.14 -12.90 -3.17
N THR A 67 -25.08 -12.10 -3.35
CA THR A 67 -24.45 -11.93 -4.66
C THR A 67 -23.88 -13.24 -5.20
N LEU A 68 -23.26 -14.04 -4.32
CA LEU A 68 -22.63 -15.30 -4.70
C LEU A 68 -23.62 -16.43 -4.97
N VAL A 69 -24.71 -16.50 -4.21
CA VAL A 69 -25.61 -17.68 -4.19
C VAL A 69 -26.93 -17.42 -4.92
N ASP A 70 -27.51 -16.22 -4.84
CA ASP A 70 -28.86 -16.01 -5.41
C ASP A 70 -28.84 -16.10 -6.95
N PRO A 71 -29.77 -16.86 -7.56
CA PRO A 71 -29.92 -16.94 -9.02
C PRO A 71 -30.19 -15.58 -9.65
N ASP A 72 -31.00 -14.74 -8.98
CA ASP A 72 -31.39 -13.41 -9.45
C ASP A 72 -30.20 -12.43 -9.53
N ARG A 73 -29.11 -12.74 -8.82
CA ARG A 73 -27.88 -11.93 -8.80
C ARG A 73 -26.83 -12.43 -9.80
N ARG A 74 -27.17 -13.36 -10.71
CA ARG A 74 -26.24 -13.94 -11.69
C ARG A 74 -25.47 -12.89 -12.51
N HIS A 75 -26.11 -11.79 -12.89
CA HIS A 75 -25.47 -10.73 -13.68
C HIS A 75 -24.44 -9.95 -12.87
N VAL A 76 -24.78 -9.64 -11.61
CA VAL A 76 -23.85 -8.98 -10.67
C VAL A 76 -22.66 -9.90 -10.37
N ARG A 77 -22.92 -11.18 -10.12
CA ARG A 77 -21.88 -12.20 -9.92
C ARG A 77 -20.97 -12.34 -11.14
N GLY A 78 -21.54 -12.41 -12.33
CA GLY A 78 -20.80 -12.47 -13.59
C GLY A 78 -19.92 -11.23 -13.80
N ALA A 79 -20.44 -10.04 -13.48
CA ALA A 79 -19.65 -8.81 -13.53
C ALA A 79 -18.44 -8.86 -12.59
N PHE A 80 -18.61 -9.33 -11.35
CA PHE A 80 -17.47 -9.50 -10.42
C PHE A 80 -16.46 -10.56 -10.89
N LEU A 81 -16.94 -11.66 -11.48
CA LEU A 81 -16.08 -12.72 -12.02
C LEU A 81 -15.13 -12.22 -13.12
N VAL A 82 -15.53 -11.22 -13.89
CA VAL A 82 -14.71 -10.62 -14.95
C VAL A 82 -13.93 -9.41 -14.43
N ALA A 83 -14.59 -8.51 -13.71
CA ALA A 83 -13.99 -7.26 -13.26
C ALA A 83 -12.86 -7.50 -12.25
N LEU A 84 -13.02 -8.43 -11.31
CA LEU A 84 -12.03 -8.65 -10.25
C LEU A 84 -10.69 -9.15 -10.81
N PRO A 85 -10.62 -10.19 -11.67
CA PRO A 85 -9.38 -10.59 -12.31
C PRO A 85 -8.76 -9.49 -13.17
N LEU A 86 -9.57 -8.73 -13.93
CA LEU A 86 -9.06 -7.63 -14.76
C LEU A 86 -8.42 -6.53 -13.91
N LEU A 87 -9.08 -6.12 -12.81
CA LEU A 87 -8.55 -5.09 -11.91
C LEU A 87 -7.28 -5.56 -11.21
N LEU A 88 -7.26 -6.80 -10.71
CA LEU A 88 -6.08 -7.36 -10.04
C LEU A 88 -4.92 -7.57 -11.03
N GLY A 89 -5.21 -8.06 -12.23
CA GLY A 89 -4.22 -8.21 -13.29
C GLY A 89 -3.64 -6.87 -13.75
N TYR A 90 -4.49 -5.87 -13.93
CA TYR A 90 -4.06 -4.51 -14.23
C TYR A 90 -3.21 -3.92 -13.10
N TYR A 91 -3.64 -4.08 -11.84
CA TYR A 91 -2.86 -3.63 -10.69
C TYR A 91 -1.48 -4.31 -10.67
N ALA A 92 -1.43 -5.64 -10.78
CA ALA A 92 -0.17 -6.40 -10.82
C ALA A 92 0.72 -5.93 -11.98
N TYR A 93 0.14 -5.71 -13.16
CA TYR A 93 0.85 -5.13 -14.30
C TYR A 93 1.44 -3.76 -13.97
N THR A 94 0.69 -2.84 -13.35
CA THR A 94 1.21 -1.51 -12.99
C THR A 94 2.32 -1.53 -11.94
N GLN A 95 2.39 -2.59 -11.11
CA GLN A 95 3.47 -2.80 -10.15
C GLN A 95 4.71 -3.41 -10.82
N ALA A 96 4.52 -4.35 -11.76
CA ALA A 96 5.61 -5.09 -12.40
C ALA A 96 6.17 -4.42 -13.66
N ALA A 97 5.38 -3.57 -14.33
CA ALA A 97 5.78 -2.91 -15.55
C ALA A 97 7.02 -2.06 -15.30
N ALA A 98 8.08 -2.34 -16.05
CA ALA A 98 9.32 -1.60 -16.00
C ALA A 98 9.04 -0.13 -16.31
N ARG A 99 9.40 0.75 -15.38
CA ARG A 99 9.40 2.19 -15.64
C ARG A 99 10.73 2.54 -16.30
N PRO A 100 10.75 3.36 -17.36
CA PRO A 100 11.99 3.95 -17.84
C PRO A 100 12.62 4.71 -16.68
N GLN A 101 13.67 4.15 -16.11
CA GLN A 101 14.51 4.80 -15.10
C GLN A 101 15.81 5.14 -15.78
N ALA A 102 16.32 6.35 -15.52
CA ALA A 102 17.67 6.66 -15.90
C ALA A 102 18.59 5.59 -15.28
N PRO A 103 19.68 5.19 -15.96
CA PRO A 103 20.67 4.31 -15.37
C PRO A 103 20.98 4.83 -13.96
N PRO A 104 20.99 3.96 -12.94
CA PRO A 104 21.44 4.38 -11.62
C PRO A 104 22.78 5.08 -11.83
N GLU A 105 22.86 6.38 -11.50
CA GLU A 105 24.15 7.04 -11.53
C GLU A 105 25.07 6.21 -10.66
N LEU A 106 26.15 5.70 -11.26
CA LEU A 106 27.21 5.03 -10.54
C LEU A 106 27.80 6.08 -9.60
N ARG A 107 27.21 6.23 -8.42
CA ARG A 107 27.89 6.88 -7.31
C ARG A 107 29.09 6.00 -7.05
N ALA A 108 30.27 6.51 -7.36
CA ALA A 108 31.50 5.95 -6.81
C ALA A 108 31.43 6.10 -5.29
N VAL A 109 30.86 5.10 -4.62
CA VAL A 109 30.77 5.06 -3.15
C VAL A 109 32.17 4.87 -2.55
N HIS A 110 33.12 4.38 -3.35
CA HIS A 110 34.54 4.34 -3.02
C HIS A 110 35.29 5.39 -3.84
N PRO A 111 35.70 6.51 -3.22
CA PRO A 111 36.72 7.38 -3.79
C PRO A 111 37.95 6.53 -4.16
N ALA A 112 38.67 6.93 -5.21
CA ALA A 112 39.96 6.35 -5.50
C ALA A 112 40.87 6.46 -4.26
N PRO A 113 41.69 5.43 -3.96
CA PRO A 113 42.63 5.50 -2.85
C PRO A 113 43.54 6.72 -3.02
N PRO A 114 43.87 7.42 -1.92
CA PRO A 114 44.71 8.60 -1.99
C PRO A 114 46.10 8.23 -2.51
N ALA A 115 46.64 9.04 -3.42
CA ALA A 115 47.99 8.84 -3.95
C ALA A 115 49.08 9.18 -2.92
N SER A 116 48.76 9.93 -1.86
CA SER A 116 49.72 10.30 -0.82
C SER A 116 49.12 10.24 0.59
N ILE A 117 49.99 10.07 1.58
CA ILE A 117 49.67 10.19 3.01
C ILE A 117 50.65 11.15 3.67
N ARG A 118 50.23 11.78 4.77
CA ARG A 118 51.16 12.52 5.64
C ARG A 118 51.64 11.63 6.77
N PHE A 119 52.95 11.45 6.86
CA PHE A 119 53.58 10.76 7.99
C PHE A 119 54.67 11.64 8.58
N ARG A 120 54.58 11.93 9.88
CA ARG A 120 55.56 12.77 10.61
C ARG A 120 55.85 14.12 9.94
N GLY A 121 54.81 14.77 9.41
CA GLY A 121 54.92 16.09 8.76
C GLY A 121 55.51 16.08 7.36
N LYS A 122 55.84 14.91 6.80
CA LYS A 122 56.27 14.76 5.40
C LYS A 122 55.16 14.08 4.58
N GLU A 123 55.00 14.54 3.34
CA GLU A 123 54.11 13.91 2.37
C GLU A 123 54.83 12.73 1.72
N ILE A 124 54.21 11.55 1.78
CA ILE A 124 54.72 10.31 1.19
C ILE A 124 53.75 9.89 0.09
N ASN A 125 54.25 9.78 -1.14
CA ASN A 125 53.51 9.19 -2.25
C ASN A 125 53.45 7.67 -2.07
N ILE A 126 52.25 7.12 -2.05
CA ILE A 126 51.96 5.69 -1.85
C ILE A 126 51.37 5.03 -3.10
N SER A 127 51.25 5.75 -4.22
CA SER A 127 50.84 5.15 -5.49
C SER A 127 51.98 4.28 -6.05
N GLY A 128 51.76 2.97 -6.14
CA GLY A 128 52.72 2.02 -6.75
C GLY A 128 53.82 1.50 -5.82
N VAL A 129 53.66 1.65 -4.50
CA VAL A 129 54.58 1.07 -3.52
C VAL A 129 54.16 -0.38 -3.23
N ASP A 130 55.12 -1.30 -3.21
CA ASP A 130 54.88 -2.70 -2.85
C ASP A 130 54.69 -2.86 -1.34
N ASN A 131 53.67 -3.63 -0.96
CA ASN A 131 53.47 -4.02 0.43
C ASN A 131 54.59 -5.00 0.84
N PRO A 132 55.42 -4.69 1.85
CA PRO A 132 56.57 -5.52 2.23
C PRO A 132 56.19 -6.83 2.97
N LEU A 133 54.96 -7.32 2.81
CA LEU A 133 54.43 -8.55 3.42
C LEU A 133 54.37 -9.69 2.41
#